data_AF-G2MX83-F1
#
_entry.id   AF-G2MX83-F1
#
_cell.length_a   1.000
_cell.length_b   1.000
_cell.length_c   1.000
_cell.angle_alpha   90.00
_cell.angle_beta   90.00
_cell.angle_gamma   90.00
#
_symmetry.space_group_name_H-M   'P 1'
#
loop_
_entity.id
_entity.type
_entity.pdbx_description
1 polymer ?
#
loop_
_entity_poly.entity_id
_entity_poly.type
_entity_poly.pdbx_seq_one_letter_code
_entity_poly.pdbx_strand_id
1 'polypeptide(L)'
;MKIEKNIMKFTLYNIFTKVFMDAIFTLYLFAHGLNVTQIMLLGTFSFLTTTFFEVPGGAVADKFGRKHGLFFGAFLQAIGVVFFRIGQSYLFFIAGSVIFSIGATFISGTDNAYLYDFLKENNIADKFQQIDGSKKSKHITDLFKDKGQVYIYVVLFLFLILMSQIKSLYFALPLLFIFHAIRGTASPYIFRRLNECIISEMRASILSFYNLLMGLFVAVAAPLLGYLTDRTGIYYTYLIMSLSFLCLIAVISLLKAKKIKKRILTLLNEFIISEMNRGRFLSQT
;
A
#
# COMPACT_ATOMS: atom_id res chain seq x y z
N MET A 1 23.95 -0.57 18.47
CA MET A 1 23.47 0.61 19.25
C MET A 1 23.50 1.96 18.52
N LYS A 2 24.61 2.46 17.92
CA LYS A 2 24.60 3.76 17.18
C LYS A 2 23.85 3.71 15.83
N ILE A 3 24.02 2.63 15.06
CA ILE A 3 23.39 2.46 13.74
C ILE A 3 21.87 2.32 13.84
N GLU A 4 21.36 1.55 14.81
CA GLU A 4 19.91 1.32 14.99
C GLU A 4 19.16 2.58 15.41
N LYS A 5 19.79 3.43 16.25
CA LYS A 5 19.23 4.76 16.60
C LYS A 5 19.18 5.67 15.38
N ASN A 6 20.18 5.62 14.48
CA ASN A 6 20.19 6.41 13.25
C ASN A 6 19.15 5.92 12.24
N ILE A 7 18.94 4.61 12.12
CA ILE A 7 17.87 4.03 11.30
C ILE A 7 16.50 4.48 11.82
N MET A 8 16.25 4.42 13.14
CA MET A 8 14.99 4.88 13.71
C MET A 8 14.75 6.38 13.44
N LYS A 9 15.77 7.20 13.63
CA LYS A 9 15.70 8.65 13.31
C LYS A 9 15.39 8.88 11.84
N PHE A 10 16.05 8.15 10.93
CA PHE A 10 15.80 8.25 9.49
C PHE A 10 14.38 7.78 9.11
N THR A 11 13.89 6.69 9.67
CA THR A 11 12.51 6.23 9.46
C THR A 11 11.50 7.26 9.96
N LEU A 12 11.68 7.80 11.16
CA LEU A 12 10.81 8.84 11.72
C LEU A 12 10.84 10.11 10.87
N TYR A 13 12.03 10.52 10.42
CA TYR A 13 12.20 11.65 9.51
C TYR A 13 11.42 11.43 8.20
N ASN A 14 11.55 10.27 7.56
CA ASN A 14 10.82 9.97 6.32
C ASN A 14 9.30 9.92 6.48
N ILE A 15 8.81 9.41 7.61
CA ILE A 15 7.37 9.43 7.90
C ILE A 15 6.91 10.87 8.10
N PHE A 16 7.64 11.65 8.90
CA PHE A 16 7.32 13.03 9.19
C PHE A 16 7.30 13.88 7.92
N THR A 17 8.37 13.84 7.12
CA THR A 17 8.45 14.64 5.89
C THR A 17 7.36 14.28 4.90
N LYS A 18 7.06 12.99 4.68
CA LYS A 18 5.97 12.59 3.79
C LYS A 18 4.60 13.07 4.27
N VAL A 19 4.26 12.83 5.55
CA VAL A 19 2.96 13.24 6.10
C VAL A 19 2.76 14.75 6.02
N PHE A 20 3.79 15.53 6.36
CA PHE A 20 3.70 16.99 6.31
C PHE A 20 3.62 17.53 4.89
N MET A 21 4.42 17.00 3.95
CA MET A 21 4.37 17.43 2.56
C MET A 21 3.00 17.16 1.93
N ASP A 22 2.44 15.97 2.13
CA ASP A 22 1.13 15.60 1.59
C ASP A 22 0.01 16.47 2.20
N ALA A 23 0.08 16.75 3.51
CA ALA A 23 -0.89 17.60 4.19
C ALA A 23 -0.82 19.06 3.70
N ILE A 24 0.38 19.63 3.61
CA ILE A 24 0.59 21.01 3.12
C ILE A 24 0.12 21.12 1.67
N PHE A 25 0.45 20.14 0.82
CA PHE A 25 0.02 20.15 -0.57
C PHE A 25 -1.50 20.02 -0.70
N THR A 26 -2.14 19.17 0.09
CA THR A 26 -3.60 19.03 0.11
C THR A 26 -4.28 20.34 0.53
N LEU A 27 -3.77 21.00 1.57
CA LEU A 27 -4.26 22.32 2.00
C LEU A 27 -4.06 23.40 0.92
N TYR A 28 -2.94 23.35 0.20
CA TYR A 28 -2.69 24.21 -0.96
C TYR A 28 -3.77 24.03 -2.04
N LEU A 29 -4.14 22.79 -2.36
CA LEU A 29 -5.19 22.50 -3.35
C LEU A 29 -6.56 23.02 -2.89
N PHE A 30 -6.92 22.83 -1.62
CA PHE A 30 -8.14 23.41 -1.04
C PHE A 30 -8.12 24.94 -1.10
N ALA A 31 -6.98 25.58 -0.82
CA ALA A 31 -6.85 27.04 -0.91
C ALA A 31 -7.03 27.57 -2.35
N HIS A 32 -6.84 26.72 -3.36
CA HIS A 32 -7.12 27.03 -4.77
C HIS A 32 -8.54 26.61 -5.22
N GLY A 33 -9.41 26.28 -4.26
CA GLY A 33 -10.82 25.99 -4.51
C GLY A 33 -11.13 24.57 -4.97
N LEU A 34 -10.16 23.65 -4.93
CA LEU A 34 -10.43 22.26 -5.25
C LEU A 34 -11.23 21.58 -4.15
N ASN A 35 -12.23 20.78 -4.52
CA ASN A 35 -12.97 19.94 -3.58
C ASN A 35 -12.29 18.58 -3.38
N VAL A 36 -12.81 17.76 -2.47
CA VAL A 36 -12.19 16.46 -2.12
C VAL A 36 -12.19 15.52 -3.33
N THR A 37 -13.28 15.49 -4.10
CA THR A 37 -13.38 14.68 -5.33
C THR A 37 -12.28 15.03 -6.33
N GLN A 38 -12.06 16.32 -6.59
CA GLN A 38 -11.05 16.80 -7.51
C GLN A 38 -9.65 16.45 -7.04
N ILE A 39 -9.35 16.60 -5.75
CA ILE A 39 -8.06 16.21 -5.17
C ILE A 39 -7.84 14.70 -5.32
N MET A 40 -8.85 13.88 -5.02
CA MET A 40 -8.73 12.42 -5.16
C MET A 40 -8.61 11.98 -6.63
N LEU A 41 -9.28 12.67 -7.56
CA LEU A 41 -9.13 12.47 -9.00
C LEU A 41 -7.71 12.81 -9.48
N LEU A 42 -7.07 13.85 -8.96
CA LEU A 42 -5.66 14.13 -9.28
C LEU A 42 -4.77 12.94 -8.89
N GLY A 43 -5.01 12.35 -7.72
CA GLY A 43 -4.36 11.12 -7.27
C GLY A 43 -4.61 9.94 -8.21
N THR A 44 -5.83 9.78 -8.71
CA THR A 44 -6.17 8.76 -9.71
C THR A 44 -5.41 8.98 -11.03
N PHE A 45 -5.39 10.19 -11.57
CA PHE A 45 -4.62 10.51 -12.78
C PHE A 45 -3.13 10.24 -12.58
N SER A 46 -2.58 10.65 -11.43
CA SER A 46 -1.20 10.38 -11.05
C SER A 46 -0.90 8.88 -11.02
N PHE A 47 -1.75 8.07 -10.38
CA PHE A 47 -1.55 6.63 -10.30
C PHE A 47 -1.62 5.93 -11.68
N LEU A 48 -2.62 6.29 -12.50
CA LEU A 48 -2.75 5.71 -13.84
C LEU A 48 -1.56 6.07 -14.72
N THR A 49 -1.09 7.32 -14.60
CA THR A 49 0.10 7.80 -15.29
C THR A 49 1.32 7.02 -14.86
N THR A 50 1.60 6.90 -13.55
CA THR A 50 2.76 6.15 -13.08
C THR A 50 2.73 4.71 -13.55
N THR A 51 1.56 4.05 -13.44
CA THR A 51 1.39 2.65 -13.86
C THR A 51 1.67 2.46 -15.35
N PHE A 52 1.17 3.38 -16.18
CA PHE A 52 1.37 3.33 -17.63
C PHE A 52 2.83 3.60 -18.02
N PHE A 53 3.49 4.54 -17.34
CA PHE A 53 4.86 4.96 -17.66
C PHE A 53 5.96 4.22 -16.89
N GLU A 54 5.63 3.32 -15.96
CA GLU A 54 6.64 2.56 -15.18
C GLU A 54 7.48 1.66 -16.09
N VAL A 55 6.84 0.87 -16.96
CA VAL A 55 7.55 -0.04 -17.88
C VAL A 55 8.33 0.73 -18.96
N PRO A 56 7.73 1.71 -19.68
CA PRO A 56 8.48 2.53 -20.64
C PRO A 56 9.59 3.36 -20.00
N GLY A 57 9.34 3.94 -18.83
CA GLY A 57 10.30 4.78 -18.10
C GLY A 57 11.53 3.98 -17.66
N GLY A 58 11.32 2.76 -17.17
CA GLY A 58 12.41 1.82 -16.86
C GLY A 58 13.26 1.50 -18.09
N ALA A 59 12.63 1.12 -19.21
CA ALA A 59 13.34 0.81 -20.45
C ALA A 59 14.16 2.00 -21.00
N VAL A 60 13.63 3.23 -20.88
CA VAL A 60 14.35 4.45 -21.27
C VAL A 60 15.54 4.70 -20.34
N ALA A 61 15.37 4.55 -19.02
CA ALA A 61 16.46 4.73 -18.05
C ALA A 61 17.59 3.70 -18.24
N ASP A 62 17.24 2.46 -18.59
CA ASP A 62 18.21 1.40 -18.89
C ASP A 62 18.99 1.68 -20.18
N LYS A 63 18.35 2.29 -21.20
CA LYS A 63 19.00 2.61 -22.48
C LYS A 63 19.88 3.86 -22.43
N PHE A 64 19.40 4.95 -21.81
CA PHE A 64 20.08 6.25 -21.81
C PHE A 64 20.94 6.50 -20.56
N GLY A 65 20.96 5.55 -19.64
CA GLY A 65 21.70 5.62 -18.39
C GLY A 65 20.90 6.30 -17.28
N ARG A 66 20.99 5.71 -16.08
CA ARG A 66 20.19 6.06 -14.90
C ARG A 66 20.36 7.52 -14.45
N LYS A 67 21.56 8.09 -14.56
CA LYS A 67 21.84 9.49 -14.21
C LYS A 67 21.02 10.48 -15.05
N HIS A 68 20.87 10.21 -16.35
CA HIS A 68 20.05 11.04 -17.24
C HIS A 68 18.55 10.87 -16.95
N GLY A 69 18.13 9.64 -16.62
CA GLY A 69 16.76 9.37 -16.14
C GLY A 69 16.41 10.19 -14.90
N LEU A 70 17.28 10.21 -13.89
CA LEU A 70 17.10 11.02 -12.68
C LEU A 70 16.98 12.52 -12.99
N PHE A 71 17.86 13.05 -13.85
CA PHE A 71 17.80 14.46 -14.25
C PHE A 71 16.50 14.79 -14.98
N PHE A 72 16.11 13.97 -15.96
CA PHE A 72 14.88 14.16 -16.72
C PHE A 72 13.64 14.05 -15.83
N GLY A 73 13.64 13.09 -14.90
CA GLY A 73 12.58 12.93 -13.90
C GLY A 73 12.42 14.16 -13.00
N ALA A 74 13.53 14.67 -12.47
CA ALA A 74 13.54 15.89 -11.65
C ALA A 74 13.07 17.12 -12.44
N PHE A 75 13.50 17.24 -13.70
CA PHE A 75 13.08 18.31 -14.59
C PHE A 75 11.57 18.30 -14.86
N LEU A 76 10.99 17.13 -15.17
CA LEU A 76 9.54 16.99 -15.34
C LEU A 76 8.78 17.31 -14.04
N GLN A 77 9.26 16.85 -12.88
CA GLN A 77 8.63 17.21 -11.61
C GLN A 77 8.65 18.72 -11.35
N ALA A 78 9.76 19.40 -11.66
CA ALA A 78 9.82 20.86 -11.57
C ALA A 78 8.78 21.55 -12.47
N ILE A 79 8.59 21.07 -13.71
CA ILE A 79 7.53 21.56 -14.59
C ILE A 79 6.15 21.30 -13.99
N GLY A 80 5.89 20.10 -13.45
CA GLY A 80 4.63 19.78 -12.78
C GLY A 80 4.31 20.75 -11.64
N VAL A 81 5.32 21.12 -10.84
CA VAL A 81 5.18 22.13 -9.77
C VAL A 81 4.83 23.51 -10.33
N VAL A 82 5.43 23.92 -11.46
CA VAL A 82 5.08 25.18 -12.13
C VAL A 82 3.60 25.18 -12.54
N PHE A 83 3.10 24.08 -13.12
CA PHE A 83 1.69 23.94 -13.48
C PHE A 83 0.76 24.07 -12.26
N PHE A 84 1.10 23.44 -11.13
CA PHE A 84 0.34 23.63 -9.88
C PHE A 84 0.34 25.08 -9.41
N ARG A 85 1.45 25.79 -9.58
CA ARG A 85 1.63 27.18 -9.12
C ARG A 85 0.88 28.22 -9.96
N ILE A 86 0.85 28.04 -11.27
CA ILE A 86 0.15 28.95 -12.20
C ILE A 86 -1.31 28.57 -12.41
N GLY A 87 -1.76 27.47 -11.78
CA GLY A 87 -3.06 26.88 -12.04
C GLY A 87 -4.22 27.81 -11.69
N GLN A 88 -4.93 28.25 -12.73
CA GLN A 88 -6.17 29.04 -12.60
C GLN A 88 -7.44 28.20 -12.82
N SER A 89 -7.28 26.97 -13.29
CA SER A 89 -8.38 26.04 -13.54
C SER A 89 -7.95 24.61 -13.19
N TYR A 90 -8.94 23.73 -12.99
CA TYR A 90 -8.68 22.33 -12.63
C TYR A 90 -7.78 21.59 -13.64
N LEU A 91 -7.83 21.97 -14.92
CA LEU A 91 -6.98 21.37 -15.97
C LEU A 91 -5.48 21.58 -15.73
N PHE A 92 -5.07 22.73 -15.16
CA PHE A 92 -3.67 22.94 -14.80
C PHE A 92 -3.21 21.98 -13.71
N PHE A 93 -4.09 21.64 -12.76
CA PHE A 93 -3.76 20.68 -11.72
C PHE A 93 -3.70 19.26 -12.28
N ILE A 94 -4.57 18.88 -13.22
CA ILE A 94 -4.47 17.58 -13.92
C ILE A 94 -3.17 17.51 -14.72
N ALA A 95 -2.86 18.54 -15.51
CA ALA A 95 -1.62 18.58 -16.29
C ALA A 95 -0.38 18.53 -15.37
N GLY A 96 -0.39 19.30 -14.29
CA GLY A 96 0.66 19.28 -13.28
C GLY A 96 0.83 17.90 -12.66
N SER A 97 -0.26 17.22 -12.29
CA SER A 97 -0.21 15.89 -11.66
C SER A 97 0.29 14.81 -12.61
N VAL A 98 -0.14 14.84 -13.88
CA VAL A 98 0.33 13.92 -14.92
C VAL A 98 1.83 14.16 -15.20
N ILE A 99 2.25 15.40 -15.44
CA ILE A 99 3.67 15.72 -15.73
C ILE A 99 4.56 15.33 -14.54
N PHE A 100 4.13 15.67 -13.32
CA PHE A 100 4.85 15.29 -12.10
C PHE A 100 4.98 13.77 -11.96
N SER A 101 3.89 13.04 -12.24
CA SER A 101 3.87 11.58 -12.19
C SER A 101 4.73 10.91 -13.24
N ILE A 102 4.79 11.42 -14.47
CA ILE A 102 5.75 10.94 -15.47
C ILE A 102 7.18 11.16 -14.95
N GLY A 103 7.48 12.33 -14.39
CA GLY A 103 8.79 12.57 -13.78
C GLY A 103 9.12 11.61 -12.63
N ALA A 104 8.12 11.25 -11.83
CA ALA A 104 8.27 10.32 -10.72
C ALA A 104 8.64 8.90 -11.15
N THR A 105 8.18 8.40 -12.30
CA THR A 105 8.52 7.04 -12.78
C THR A 105 10.00 6.89 -13.10
N PHE A 106 10.67 7.97 -13.53
CA PHE A 106 12.11 7.95 -13.80
C PHE A 106 12.95 7.92 -12.51
N ILE A 107 12.46 8.55 -11.43
CA ILE A 107 13.16 8.62 -10.14
C ILE A 107 12.94 7.34 -9.31
N SER A 108 11.70 6.85 -9.21
CA SER A 108 11.36 5.71 -8.34
C SER A 108 12.05 4.40 -8.75
N GLY A 109 12.31 4.21 -10.05
CA GLY A 109 13.04 3.04 -10.57
C GLY A 109 14.54 3.09 -10.34
N THR A 110 15.13 4.27 -10.09
CA THR A 110 16.58 4.47 -10.00
C THR A 110 17.11 4.51 -8.58
N ASP A 111 16.32 4.98 -7.59
CA ASP A 111 16.79 5.16 -6.21
C ASP A 111 17.22 3.86 -5.51
N ASN A 112 16.41 2.80 -5.57
CA ASN A 112 16.72 1.53 -4.89
C ASN A 112 17.85 0.77 -5.59
N ALA A 113 17.90 0.84 -6.92
CA ALA A 113 18.94 0.18 -7.70
C ALA A 113 20.30 0.89 -7.51
N TYR A 114 20.30 2.22 -7.50
CA TYR A 114 21.50 3.00 -7.17
C TYR A 114 21.98 2.77 -5.73
N LEU A 115 21.07 2.72 -4.75
CA LEU A 115 21.43 2.39 -3.37
C LEU A 115 22.05 0.99 -3.28
N TYR A 116 21.51 0.01 -4.01
CA TYR A 116 22.08 -1.33 -4.06
C TYR A 116 23.47 -1.34 -4.68
N ASP A 117 23.62 -0.71 -5.85
CA ASP A 117 24.89 -0.60 -6.57
C ASP A 117 25.96 0.13 -5.72
N PHE A 118 25.58 1.23 -5.07
CA PHE A 118 26.44 1.97 -4.13
C PHE A 118 26.87 1.11 -2.93
N LEU A 119 25.95 0.38 -2.30
CA LEU A 119 26.29 -0.50 -1.17
C LEU A 119 27.19 -1.66 -1.60
N LYS A 120 27.02 -2.14 -2.84
CA LYS A 120 27.87 -3.16 -3.45
C LYS A 120 29.27 -2.64 -3.72
N GLU A 121 29.41 -1.45 -4.29
CA GLU A 121 30.70 -0.77 -4.48
C GLU A 121 31.45 -0.53 -3.16
N ASN A 122 30.71 -0.33 -2.06
CA ASN A 122 31.28 -0.10 -0.72
C ASN A 122 31.42 -1.38 0.13
N ASN A 123 31.30 -2.57 -0.45
CA ASN A 123 31.42 -3.87 0.24
C ASN A 123 30.49 -4.05 1.47
N ILE A 124 29.30 -3.44 1.43
CA ILE A 124 28.30 -3.51 2.52
C ILE A 124 26.90 -3.87 1.99
N ALA A 125 26.83 -4.57 0.85
CA ALA A 125 25.58 -5.01 0.22
C ALA A 125 24.67 -5.81 1.16
N ASP A 126 25.23 -6.58 2.10
CA ASP A 126 24.47 -7.36 3.09
C ASP A 126 23.61 -6.49 4.02
N LYS A 127 23.96 -5.19 4.14
CA LYS A 127 23.17 -4.21 4.89
C LYS A 127 21.95 -3.71 4.10
N PHE A 128 21.87 -3.94 2.79
CA PHE A 128 20.71 -3.58 1.98
C PHE A 128 19.42 -4.17 2.58
N GLN A 129 19.41 -5.45 2.93
CA GLN A 129 18.27 -6.09 3.59
C GLN A 129 17.91 -5.47 4.96
N GLN A 130 18.88 -4.88 5.67
CA GLN A 130 18.63 -4.22 6.96
C GLN A 130 18.06 -2.81 6.78
N ILE A 131 18.51 -2.10 5.74
CA ILE A 131 18.06 -0.76 5.36
C ILE A 131 16.66 -0.80 4.73
N ASP A 132 16.40 -1.82 3.92
CA ASP A 132 15.09 -2.12 3.29
C ASP A 132 14.05 -2.66 4.31
N GLY A 133 14.41 -2.75 5.60
CA GLY A 133 13.48 -3.03 6.70
C GLY A 133 13.17 -4.52 6.96
N SER A 134 13.84 -5.45 6.26
CA SER A 134 13.49 -6.89 6.30
C SER A 134 13.70 -7.55 7.69
N LYS A 135 14.68 -7.08 8.47
CA LYS A 135 14.96 -7.63 9.83
C LYS A 135 13.87 -7.24 10.85
N LYS A 136 13.39 -5.99 10.83
CA LYS A 136 12.28 -5.54 11.69
C LYS A 136 10.96 -6.19 11.28
N SER A 137 10.75 -6.36 9.97
CA SER A 137 9.60 -7.10 9.43
C SER A 137 9.53 -8.53 9.98
N LYS A 138 10.66 -9.25 10.08
CA LYS A 138 10.69 -10.61 10.62
C LYS A 138 10.19 -10.67 12.07
N HIS A 139 10.64 -9.77 12.94
CA HIS A 139 10.21 -9.73 14.34
C HIS A 139 8.71 -9.42 14.48
N ILE A 140 8.18 -8.49 13.67
CA ILE A 140 6.74 -8.19 13.63
C ILE A 140 5.95 -9.41 13.14
N THR A 141 6.41 -10.07 12.08
CA THR A 141 5.78 -11.29 11.56
C THR A 141 5.78 -12.42 12.59
N ASP A 142 6.87 -12.60 13.33
CA ASP A 142 6.99 -13.63 14.36
C ASP A 142 6.10 -13.34 15.58
N LEU A 143 5.87 -12.06 15.92
CA LEU A 143 4.94 -11.64 16.98
C LEU A 143 3.48 -11.94 16.62
N PHE A 144 3.09 -11.69 15.36
CA PHE A 144 1.70 -11.74 14.94
C PHE A 144 1.29 -13.07 14.27
N LYS A 145 2.25 -13.92 13.89
CA LYS A 145 2.07 -15.26 13.31
C LYS A 145 0.91 -15.32 12.29
N ASP A 146 0.08 -16.37 12.34
CA ASP A 146 -1.03 -16.59 11.41
C ASP A 146 -2.24 -15.67 11.62
N LYS A 147 -2.33 -14.99 12.78
CA LYS A 147 -3.45 -14.11 13.11
C LYS A 147 -3.19 -12.63 12.79
N GLY A 148 -1.98 -12.27 12.36
CA GLY A 148 -1.58 -10.89 12.07
C GLY A 148 -2.50 -10.12 11.13
N GLN A 149 -3.00 -10.78 10.09
CA GLN A 149 -3.95 -10.17 9.15
C GLN A 149 -5.25 -9.74 9.82
N VAL A 150 -5.76 -10.53 10.78
CA VAL A 150 -6.99 -10.19 11.52
C VAL A 150 -6.76 -8.98 12.40
N TYR A 151 -5.62 -8.90 13.10
CA TYR A 151 -5.28 -7.74 13.92
C TYR A 151 -5.15 -6.47 13.07
N ILE A 152 -4.52 -6.56 11.89
CA ILE A 152 -4.45 -5.43 10.95
C ILE A 152 -5.85 -4.96 10.56
N TYR A 153 -6.77 -5.87 10.20
CA TYR A 153 -8.14 -5.50 9.86
C TYR A 153 -8.90 -4.88 11.04
N VAL A 154 -8.77 -5.43 12.25
CA VAL A 154 -9.42 -4.87 13.44
C VAL A 154 -8.88 -3.46 13.72
N VAL A 155 -7.57 -3.27 13.66
CA VAL A 155 -6.94 -1.95 13.87
C VAL A 155 -7.40 -0.94 12.82
N LEU A 156 -7.47 -1.34 11.55
CA LEU A 156 -7.98 -0.49 10.47
C LEU A 156 -9.46 -0.13 10.67
N PHE A 157 -10.29 -1.08 11.08
CA PHE A 157 -11.69 -0.84 11.38
C PHE A 157 -11.88 0.15 12.54
N LEU A 158 -11.17 -0.06 13.64
CA LEU A 158 -11.19 0.85 14.81
C LEU A 158 -10.70 2.25 14.42
N PHE A 159 -9.65 2.34 13.61
CA PHE A 159 -9.15 3.61 13.09
C PHE A 159 -10.24 4.35 12.29
N LEU A 160 -10.98 3.68 11.41
CA LEU A 160 -12.05 4.31 10.62
C LEU A 160 -13.20 4.83 11.52
N ILE A 161 -13.58 4.07 12.54
CA ILE A 161 -14.59 4.52 13.52
C ILE A 161 -14.09 5.75 14.28
N LEU A 162 -12.86 5.70 14.79
CA LEU A 162 -12.26 6.83 15.52
C LEU A 162 -12.19 8.08 14.63
N MET A 163 -11.76 7.93 13.38
CA MET A 163 -11.72 9.02 12.40
C MET A 163 -13.11 9.61 12.13
N SER A 164 -14.16 8.78 12.10
CA SER A 164 -15.53 9.29 11.99
C SER A 164 -15.86 10.19 13.19
N GLN A 165 -15.49 9.84 14.42
CA GLN A 165 -15.88 10.65 15.59
C GLN A 165 -15.11 11.97 15.77
N ILE A 166 -14.02 12.17 15.03
CA ILE A 166 -13.15 13.34 15.19
C ILE A 166 -13.73 14.56 14.48
N LYS A 167 -14.04 15.60 15.26
CA LYS A 167 -14.51 16.90 14.76
C LYS A 167 -13.42 17.97 14.71
N SER A 168 -12.26 17.72 15.34
CA SER A 168 -11.19 18.71 15.49
C SER A 168 -9.88 18.18 14.94
N LEU A 169 -9.18 19.04 14.19
CA LEU A 169 -7.89 18.72 13.55
C LEU A 169 -6.83 18.25 14.56
N TYR A 170 -6.85 18.79 15.79
CA TYR A 170 -5.89 18.43 16.84
C TYR A 170 -5.93 16.94 17.20
N PHE A 171 -7.10 16.30 17.14
CA PHE A 171 -7.23 14.86 17.40
C PHE A 171 -6.98 14.02 16.13
N ALA A 172 -7.21 14.58 14.94
CA ALA A 172 -6.99 13.89 13.68
C ALA A 172 -5.49 13.67 13.40
N LEU A 173 -4.64 14.68 13.66
CA LEU A 173 -3.22 14.62 13.31
C LEU A 173 -2.44 13.48 14.01
N PRO A 174 -2.54 13.27 15.34
CA PRO A 174 -1.89 12.14 15.99
C PRO A 174 -2.40 10.79 15.47
N LEU A 175 -3.71 10.68 15.22
CA LEU A 175 -4.32 9.45 14.72
C LEU A 175 -3.86 9.14 13.29
N LEU A 176 -3.74 10.15 12.43
CA LEU A 176 -3.16 10.01 11.08
C LEU A 176 -1.69 9.59 11.11
N PHE A 177 -0.91 10.13 12.06
CA PHE A 177 0.50 9.73 12.23
C PHE A 177 0.61 8.26 12.66
N ILE A 178 -0.21 7.83 13.62
CA ILE A 178 -0.30 6.43 14.06
C ILE A 178 -0.69 5.52 12.88
N PHE A 179 -1.67 5.93 12.07
CA PHE A 179 -2.07 5.19 10.88
C PHE A 179 -0.94 5.02 9.86
N HIS A 180 -0.18 6.09 9.57
CA HIS A 180 0.95 6.00 8.66
C HIS A 180 2.07 5.09 9.20
N ALA A 181 2.31 5.12 10.51
CA ALA A 181 3.26 4.21 11.16
C ALA A 181 2.80 2.74 11.06
N ILE A 182 1.52 2.46 11.30
CA ILE A 182 0.95 1.12 11.15
C ILE A 182 1.04 0.66 9.69
N ARG A 183 0.61 1.48 8.72
CA ARG A 183 0.69 1.16 7.30
C ARG A 183 2.13 0.87 6.86
N GLY A 184 3.09 1.67 7.34
CA GLY A 184 4.52 1.48 7.06
C GLY A 184 5.07 0.14 7.54
N THR A 185 4.49 -0.45 8.58
CA THR A 185 4.88 -1.77 9.11
C THR A 185 4.05 -2.92 8.54
N ALA A 186 2.79 -2.68 8.19
CA ALA A 186 1.90 -3.67 7.58
C ALA A 186 2.35 -4.09 6.17
N SER A 187 2.88 -3.15 5.36
CA SER A 187 3.36 -3.43 4.01
C SER A 187 4.46 -4.51 3.98
N PRO A 188 5.53 -4.43 4.80
CA PRO A 188 6.53 -5.50 4.91
C PRO A 188 5.97 -6.86 5.35
N TYR A 189 4.99 -6.89 6.27
CA TYR A 189 4.35 -8.12 6.72
C TYR A 189 3.61 -8.84 5.57
N ILE A 190 2.78 -8.11 4.83
CA ILE A 190 2.03 -8.67 3.68
C ILE A 190 3.00 -9.14 2.60
N PHE A 191 3.99 -8.29 2.27
CA PHE A 191 4.98 -8.60 1.25
C PHE A 191 5.74 -9.88 1.58
N ARG A 192 6.21 -10.04 2.83
CA ARG A 192 6.90 -11.25 3.28
C ARG A 192 6.03 -12.50 3.16
N ARG A 193 4.76 -12.43 3.56
CA ARG A 193 3.82 -13.56 3.47
C ARG A 193 3.56 -13.98 2.02
N LEU A 194 3.39 -13.02 1.12
CA LEU A 194 3.29 -13.31 -0.32
C LEU A 194 4.55 -14.01 -0.82
N ASN A 195 5.73 -13.53 -0.43
CA ASN A 195 7.01 -14.11 -0.85
C ASN A 195 7.25 -15.53 -0.33
N GLU A 196 6.73 -15.87 0.85
CA GLU A 196 6.83 -17.22 1.43
C GLU A 196 5.86 -18.21 0.77
N CYS A 197 4.79 -17.73 0.12
CA CYS A 197 3.79 -18.57 -0.55
C CYS A 197 3.96 -18.67 -2.07
N ILE A 198 4.77 -17.83 -2.70
CA ILE A 198 4.92 -17.74 -4.15
C ILE A 198 6.26 -18.35 -4.59
N ILE A 199 6.21 -19.21 -5.61
CA ILE A 199 7.39 -19.83 -6.25
C ILE A 199 8.25 -18.72 -6.88
N SER A 200 9.58 -18.81 -6.72
CA SER A 200 10.55 -17.77 -7.10
C SER A 200 10.40 -17.26 -8.53
N GLU A 201 10.05 -18.15 -9.46
CA GLU A 201 9.90 -17.85 -10.89
C GLU A 201 8.73 -16.91 -11.20
N MET A 202 7.60 -17.08 -10.52
CA MET A 202 6.39 -16.27 -10.76
C MET A 202 6.26 -15.06 -9.82
N ARG A 203 7.19 -14.92 -8.86
CA ARG A 203 7.10 -13.94 -7.76
C ARG A 203 6.98 -12.50 -8.25
N ALA A 204 7.81 -12.10 -9.22
CA ALA A 204 7.77 -10.75 -9.78
C ALA A 204 6.43 -10.49 -10.48
N SER A 205 5.98 -11.41 -11.32
CA SER A 205 4.72 -11.28 -12.06
C SER A 205 3.49 -11.21 -11.15
N ILE A 206 3.42 -12.06 -10.12
CA ILE A 206 2.30 -12.06 -9.15
C ILE A 206 2.30 -10.77 -8.34
N LEU A 207 3.47 -10.30 -7.92
CA LEU A 207 3.59 -9.06 -7.15
C LEU A 207 3.20 -7.83 -7.97
N SER A 208 3.64 -7.75 -9.23
CA SER A 208 3.23 -6.66 -10.14
C SER A 208 1.73 -6.70 -10.42
N PHE A 209 1.17 -7.90 -10.63
CA PHE A 209 -0.27 -8.06 -10.82
C PHE A 209 -1.06 -7.64 -9.57
N TYR A 210 -0.60 -8.00 -8.37
CA TYR A 210 -1.19 -7.56 -7.12
C TYR A 210 -1.16 -6.03 -6.98
N ASN A 211 -0.03 -5.39 -7.26
CA ASN A 211 0.11 -3.94 -7.20
C ASN A 211 -0.79 -3.24 -8.23
N LEU A 212 -0.89 -3.80 -9.44
CA LEU A 212 -1.80 -3.30 -10.47
C LEU A 212 -3.26 -3.38 -10.01
N LEU A 213 -3.70 -4.52 -9.49
CA LEU A 213 -5.07 -4.69 -8.99
C LEU A 213 -5.39 -3.75 -7.83
N MET A 214 -4.49 -3.64 -6.86
CA MET A 214 -4.63 -2.73 -5.73
C MET A 214 -4.71 -1.27 -6.19
N GLY A 215 -3.90 -0.93 -7.17
CA GLY A 215 -3.88 0.39 -7.76
C GLY A 215 -5.14 0.73 -8.54
N LEU A 216 -5.65 -0.19 -9.36
CA LEU A 216 -6.94 -0.03 -10.05
C LEU A 216 -8.10 0.11 -9.05
N PHE A 217 -8.07 -0.67 -7.97
CA PHE A 217 -9.05 -0.52 -6.89
C PHE A 217 -9.00 0.89 -6.29
N VAL A 218 -7.81 1.41 -5.97
CA VAL A 218 -7.64 2.77 -5.45
C VAL A 218 -8.08 3.82 -6.47
N ALA A 219 -7.74 3.66 -7.75
CA ALA A 219 -8.09 4.57 -8.83
C ALA A 219 -9.60 4.78 -8.97
N VAL A 220 -10.39 3.73 -8.68
CA VAL A 220 -11.87 3.78 -8.68
C VAL A 220 -12.42 4.22 -7.33
N ALA A 221 -11.90 3.67 -6.23
CA ALA A 221 -12.41 3.93 -4.89
C ALA A 221 -12.15 5.39 -4.45
N ALA A 222 -10.99 5.96 -4.78
CA ALA A 222 -10.62 7.31 -4.35
C ALA A 222 -11.61 8.38 -4.85
N PRO A 223 -11.94 8.50 -6.15
CA PRO A 223 -12.93 9.46 -6.62
C PRO A 223 -14.32 9.26 -6.01
N LEU A 224 -14.74 8.01 -5.81
CA LEU A 224 -16.03 7.70 -5.17
C LEU A 224 -16.07 8.16 -3.71
N LEU A 225 -14.98 7.95 -2.97
CA LEU A 225 -14.84 8.43 -1.59
C LEU A 225 -14.79 9.96 -1.54
N GLY A 226 -14.11 10.60 -2.49
CA GLY A 226 -14.09 12.06 -2.61
C GLY A 226 -15.49 12.62 -2.87
N TYR A 227 -16.23 12.00 -3.81
CA TYR A 227 -17.61 12.36 -4.11
C TYR A 227 -18.52 12.20 -2.89
N LEU A 228 -18.38 11.10 -2.16
CA LEU A 228 -19.13 10.87 -0.93
C LEU A 228 -18.79 11.92 0.15
N THR A 229 -17.51 12.28 0.25
CA THR A 229 -17.02 13.29 1.20
C THR A 229 -17.57 14.68 0.89
N ASP A 230 -17.56 15.09 -0.38
CA ASP A 230 -18.08 16.40 -0.78
C ASP A 230 -19.60 16.50 -0.57
N ARG A 231 -20.33 15.38 -0.67
CA ARG A 231 -21.79 15.33 -0.51
C ARG A 231 -22.26 15.20 0.94
N THR A 232 -21.63 14.31 1.68
CA THR A 232 -22.09 13.88 3.01
C THR A 232 -21.20 14.42 4.12
N GLY A 233 -19.99 14.89 3.80
CA GLY A 233 -18.97 15.26 4.76
C GLY A 233 -18.07 14.08 5.14
N ILE A 234 -16.89 14.43 5.65
CA ILE A 234 -15.83 13.46 5.99
C ILE A 234 -16.24 12.52 7.13
N TYR A 235 -17.05 13.00 8.09
CA TYR A 235 -17.60 12.22 9.20
C TYR A 235 -18.36 10.98 8.71
N TYR A 236 -19.34 11.20 7.83
CA TYR A 236 -20.23 10.14 7.34
C TYR A 236 -19.53 9.23 6.34
N THR A 237 -18.58 9.77 5.58
CA THR A 237 -17.74 8.96 4.67
C THR A 237 -16.94 7.92 5.45
N TYR A 238 -16.26 8.32 6.53
CA TYR A 238 -15.54 7.35 7.38
C TYR A 238 -16.47 6.34 8.05
N LEU A 239 -17.68 6.76 8.45
CA LEU A 239 -18.67 5.85 9.02
C LEU A 239 -19.10 4.79 7.99
N ILE A 240 -19.44 5.20 6.77
CA ILE A 240 -19.83 4.30 5.68
C ILE A 240 -18.68 3.35 5.35
N MET A 241 -17.44 3.86 5.23
CA MET A 241 -16.26 3.03 5.03
C MET A 241 -16.08 1.99 6.13
N SER A 242 -16.28 2.38 7.40
CA SER A 242 -16.16 1.44 8.53
C SER A 242 -17.19 0.31 8.43
N LEU A 243 -18.44 0.62 8.09
CA LEU A 243 -19.51 -0.37 7.93
C LEU A 243 -19.24 -1.30 6.74
N SER A 244 -18.81 -0.75 5.59
CA SER A 244 -18.41 -1.55 4.43
C SER A 244 -17.25 -2.49 4.76
N PHE A 245 -16.27 -2.02 5.54
CA PHE A 245 -15.13 -2.81 5.97
C PHE A 245 -15.53 -3.93 6.95
N LEU A 246 -16.47 -3.66 7.87
CA LEU A 246 -17.04 -4.68 8.75
C LEU A 246 -17.79 -5.76 7.97
N CYS A 247 -18.62 -5.36 6.99
CA CYS A 247 -19.29 -6.29 6.08
C CYS A 247 -18.28 -7.16 5.33
N LEU A 248 -17.18 -6.58 4.84
CA LEU A 248 -16.12 -7.33 4.16
C LEU A 248 -15.49 -8.38 5.09
N ILE A 249 -15.15 -8.01 6.33
CA ILE A 249 -14.61 -8.94 7.34
C ILE A 249 -15.61 -10.08 7.61
N ALA A 250 -16.90 -9.76 7.76
CA ALA A 250 -17.95 -10.75 7.99
C ALA A 250 -18.07 -11.72 6.81
N VAL A 251 -18.08 -11.22 5.57
CA VAL A 251 -18.12 -12.05 4.34
C VAL A 251 -16.91 -12.97 4.27
N ILE A 252 -15.69 -12.45 4.47
CA ILE A 252 -14.46 -13.25 4.47
C ILE A 252 -14.52 -14.34 5.55
N SER A 253 -15.02 -14.01 6.73
CA SER A 253 -15.16 -14.95 7.85
C SER A 253 -16.17 -16.07 7.52
N LEU A 254 -17.30 -15.74 6.90
CA LEU A 254 -18.30 -16.70 6.44
C LEU A 254 -17.75 -17.62 5.34
N LEU A 255 -17.01 -17.09 4.36
CA LEU A 255 -16.38 -17.88 3.31
C LEU A 255 -15.35 -18.88 3.88
N LYS A 256 -14.54 -18.45 4.86
CA LYS A 256 -13.62 -19.33 5.58
C LYS A 256 -14.36 -20.41 6.36
N ALA A 257 -15.43 -20.07 7.08
CA ALA A 257 -16.25 -21.02 7.82
C ALA A 257 -16.87 -22.08 6.89
N LYS A 258 -17.39 -21.68 5.72
CA LYS A 258 -17.89 -22.62 4.70
C LYS A 258 -16.81 -23.56 4.19
N LYS A 259 -15.59 -23.05 3.93
CA LYS A 259 -14.45 -23.87 3.49
C LYS A 259 -14.02 -24.89 4.56
N ILE A 260 -13.98 -24.48 5.83
CA ILE A 260 -13.68 -25.37 6.96
C ILE A 260 -14.75 -26.45 7.09
N LYS A 261 -16.04 -26.07 7.07
CA LYS A 261 -17.16 -27.03 7.15
C LYS A 261 -17.07 -28.07 6.03
N LYS A 262 -16.81 -27.65 4.80
CA LYS A 262 -16.64 -28.57 3.65
C LYS A 262 -15.48 -29.55 3.88
N ARG A 263 -14.34 -29.08 4.38
CA ARG A 263 -13.17 -29.94 4.66
C ARG A 263 -13.43 -30.95 5.77
N ILE A 264 -14.14 -30.55 6.85
CA ILE A 264 -14.55 -31.47 7.92
C ILE A 264 -15.47 -32.57 7.38
N LEU A 265 -16.45 -32.21 6.54
CA LEU A 265 -17.35 -33.19 5.93
C LEU A 265 -16.60 -34.19 5.03
N THR A 266 -15.61 -33.73 4.27
CA THR A 266 -14.76 -34.62 3.45
C THR A 266 -13.96 -35.59 4.33
N LEU A 267 -13.32 -35.10 5.40
CA LEU A 267 -12.54 -35.95 6.31
C LEU A 267 -13.41 -36.96 7.09
N LEU A 268 -14.61 -36.55 7.50
CA LEU A 268 -15.57 -37.46 8.14
C LEU A 268 -16.00 -38.58 7.18
N ASN A 269 -16.28 -38.25 5.92
CA ASN A 269 -16.61 -39.26 4.91
C ASN A 269 -15.45 -40.23 4.66
N GLU A 270 -14.21 -39.72 4.53
CA GLU A 270 -13.01 -40.55 4.38
C GLU A 270 -12.80 -41.48 5.58
N PHE A 271 -12.98 -40.97 6.80
CA PHE A 271 -12.87 -41.75 8.03
C PHE A 271 -13.95 -42.84 8.14
N ILE A 272 -15.22 -42.50 7.85
CA ILE A 272 -16.33 -43.45 7.85
C ILE A 272 -16.09 -44.57 6.82
N ILE A 273 -15.64 -44.22 5.61
CA ILE A 273 -15.32 -45.21 4.57
C ILE A 273 -14.17 -46.13 5.02
N SER A 274 -13.14 -45.57 5.65
CA SER A 274 -12.01 -46.33 6.19
C SER A 274 -12.45 -47.34 7.26
N GLU A 275 -13.28 -46.93 8.22
CA GLU A 275 -13.79 -47.84 9.27
C GLU A 275 -14.76 -48.89 8.72
N MET A 276 -15.63 -48.53 7.77
CA MET A 276 -16.49 -49.51 7.08
C MET A 276 -15.70 -50.58 6.32
N ASN A 277 -14.52 -50.23 5.80
CA ASN A 277 -13.65 -51.19 5.13
C ASN A 277 -12.91 -52.08 6.15
N ARG A 278 -12.43 -51.53 7.28
CA ARG A 278 -11.82 -52.32 8.36
C ARG A 278 -12.79 -53.32 8.99
N GLY A 279 -14.03 -52.90 9.26
CA GLY A 279 -15.07 -53.77 9.81
C GLY A 279 -15.44 -54.95 8.91
N ARG A 280 -15.40 -54.76 7.58
CA ARG A 280 -15.61 -55.83 6.60
C ARG A 280 -14.47 -56.85 6.53
N PHE A 281 -13.24 -56.45 6.84
CA PHE A 281 -12.09 -57.36 6.89
C PHE A 281 -12.08 -58.25 8.14
N LEU A 282 -12.63 -57.77 9.26
CA LEU A 282 -12.71 -58.54 10.52
C LEU A 282 -13.89 -59.52 10.57
N SER A 283 -14.88 -59.39 9.68
CA SER A 283 -16.02 -60.31 9.57
C SER A 283 -15.81 -61.47 8.59
N GLN A 284 -14.65 -61.55 7.93
CA GLN A 284 -14.30 -62.59 6.96
C GLN A 284 -13.18 -63.55 7.44
N THR A 285 -12.77 -63.44 8.71
CA THR A 285 -11.84 -64.33 9.41
C THR A 285 -12.57 -65.04 10.53
#